data_AF-A0A963AK49-F1
#
_entry.id   AF-A0A963AK49-F1
#
_cell.length_a   1.000
_cell.length_b   1.000
_cell.length_c   1.000
_cell.angle_alpha   90.00
_cell.angle_beta   90.00
_cell.angle_gamma   90.00
#
_symmetry.space_group_name_H-M   'P 1'
#
loop_
_entity.id
_entity.type
_entity.pdbx_description
1 polymer ?
#
loop_
_entity_poly.entity_id
_entity_poly.type
_entity_poly.pdbx_seq_one_letter_code
_entity_poly.pdbx_strand_id
1 'polypeptide(L)'
;MKYPILLLSLLLALPQLQAYAQSNEQPAESAAPEVQSGEVVEPEVTIVEEEGRTVHQYSVNGHVYMVKIVPAGNFPPYYLLDLDGDGTMDVRRDGPDDIAVPQWVLFRW
;
A
#
# COMPACT_ATOMS: atom_id res chain seq x y z
N MET A 1 -51.89 -50.55 28.21
CA MET A 1 -51.73 -50.89 29.65
C MET A 1 -51.02 -49.73 30.33
N LYS A 2 -51.60 -49.18 31.39
CA LYS A 2 -51.16 -47.99 32.14
C LYS A 2 -50.44 -48.45 33.42
N TYR A 3 -49.27 -47.90 33.75
CA TYR A 3 -48.68 -47.95 35.10
C TYR A 3 -47.98 -46.62 35.46
N PRO A 4 -47.91 -46.27 36.76
CA PRO A 4 -47.92 -44.88 37.23
C PRO A 4 -46.64 -44.42 37.99
N ILE A 5 -46.50 -43.10 38.06
CA ILE A 5 -45.97 -42.19 39.10
C ILE A 5 -45.01 -42.72 40.21
N LEU A 6 -43.91 -41.93 40.36
CA LEU A 6 -43.01 -41.62 41.50
C LEU A 6 -42.02 -42.67 42.04
N LEU A 7 -40.73 -42.30 42.05
CA LEU A 7 -39.93 -42.23 43.27
C LEU A 7 -38.64 -41.39 43.10
N LEU A 8 -38.45 -40.51 44.08
CA LEU A 8 -37.37 -39.58 44.37
C LEU A 8 -36.24 -40.28 45.14
N SER A 9 -34.98 -40.17 44.70
CA SER A 9 -33.75 -40.30 45.54
C SER A 9 -32.52 -40.23 44.61
N LEU A 10 -31.53 -39.33 44.74
CA LEU A 10 -30.67 -38.92 45.86
C LEU A 10 -29.21 -39.34 45.51
N LEU A 11 -28.36 -38.34 45.26
CA LEU A 11 -26.95 -38.22 45.68
C LEU A 11 -25.91 -39.24 45.17
N LEU A 12 -24.89 -38.80 44.43
CA LEU A 12 -23.46 -38.77 44.86
C LEU A 12 -22.49 -38.36 43.73
N ALA A 13 -21.63 -37.36 44.04
CA ALA A 13 -20.18 -37.29 43.83
C ALA A 13 -19.59 -37.65 42.43
N LEU A 14 -19.04 -36.72 41.63
CA LEU A 14 -17.76 -35.97 41.76
C LEU A 14 -16.76 -36.41 40.64
N PRO A 15 -15.70 -35.63 40.40
CA PRO A 15 -15.51 -34.73 39.27
C PRO A 15 -15.10 -35.46 37.97
N GLN A 16 -15.57 -34.98 36.81
CA GLN A 16 -14.98 -35.39 35.54
C GLN A 16 -13.58 -34.78 35.46
N LEU A 17 -12.56 -35.65 35.48
CA LEU A 17 -11.15 -35.34 35.33
C LEU A 17 -10.94 -34.28 34.24
N GLN A 18 -10.32 -33.17 34.63
CA GLN A 18 -9.89 -32.10 33.74
C GLN A 18 -9.10 -32.70 32.57
N ALA A 19 -9.69 -32.63 31.37
CA ALA A 19 -8.90 -32.59 30.16
C ALA A 19 -8.00 -31.36 30.28
N TYR A 20 -6.70 -31.61 30.33
CA TYR A 20 -5.66 -30.59 30.23
C TYR A 20 -5.92 -29.84 28.92
N ALA A 21 -6.52 -28.66 29.03
CA ALA A 21 -6.47 -27.67 27.99
C ALA A 21 -4.99 -27.33 27.86
N GLN A 22 -4.32 -27.98 26.92
CA GLN A 22 -3.01 -27.55 26.48
C GLN A 22 -3.24 -26.17 25.89
N SER A 23 -2.93 -25.15 26.69
CA SER A 23 -2.87 -23.76 26.27
C SER A 23 -1.77 -23.66 25.23
N ASN A 24 -2.11 -24.05 24.00
CA ASN A 24 -1.35 -23.68 22.84
C ASN A 24 -1.75 -22.24 22.54
N GLU A 25 -1.29 -21.32 23.39
CA GLU A 25 -1.24 -19.91 23.09
C GLU A 25 -0.20 -19.74 21.99
N GLN A 26 -0.57 -20.12 20.77
CA GLN A 26 0.05 -19.57 19.59
C GLN A 26 -0.14 -18.06 19.74
N PRO A 27 0.94 -17.25 19.82
CA PRO A 27 0.78 -15.81 19.75
C PRO A 27 -0.11 -15.55 18.55
N ALA A 28 -1.23 -14.85 18.76
CA ALA A 28 -2.03 -14.39 17.65
C ALA A 28 -1.06 -13.65 16.74
N GLU A 29 -0.68 -14.30 15.63
CA GLU A 29 -0.03 -13.65 14.52
C GLU A 29 -1.06 -12.62 14.13
N SER A 30 -0.88 -11.40 14.66
CA SER A 30 -1.67 -10.24 14.34
C SER A 30 -1.68 -10.24 12.84
N ALA A 31 -2.79 -10.66 12.23
CA ALA A 31 -2.93 -10.62 10.79
C ALA A 31 -2.57 -9.19 10.42
N ALA A 32 -1.38 -9.02 9.85
CA ALA A 32 -0.99 -7.75 9.29
C ALA A 32 -2.16 -7.42 8.35
N PRO A 33 -2.67 -6.18 8.36
CA PRO A 33 -3.73 -5.83 7.42
C PRO A 33 -3.26 -6.33 6.06
N GLU A 34 -4.08 -7.18 5.41
CA GLU A 34 -3.80 -7.58 4.03
C GLU A 34 -3.66 -6.27 3.29
N VAL A 35 -2.42 -5.95 2.91
CA VAL A 35 -2.14 -4.86 1.99
C VAL A 35 -2.81 -5.34 0.72
N GLN A 36 -4.05 -4.90 0.50
CA GLN A 36 -4.67 -4.99 -0.81
C GLN A 36 -3.65 -4.36 -1.73
N SER A 37 -3.04 -5.17 -2.60
CA SER A 37 -2.08 -4.68 -3.57
C SER A 37 -2.86 -3.66 -4.39
N GLY A 38 -2.66 -2.37 -4.07
CA GLY A 38 -3.26 -1.28 -4.80
C GLY A 38 -2.91 -1.46 -6.26
N GLU A 39 -3.82 -1.04 -7.14
CA GLU A 39 -3.54 -0.96 -8.56
C GLU A 39 -2.20 -0.23 -8.75
N VAL A 40 -1.25 -0.89 -9.43
CA VAL A 40 0.07 -0.30 -9.67
C VAL A 40 -0.15 0.87 -10.62
N VAL A 41 -0.01 2.08 -10.11
CA VAL A 41 -0.10 3.30 -10.91
C VAL A 41 1.16 3.38 -11.77
N GLU A 42 1.06 2.90 -13.01
CA GLU A 42 2.13 3.02 -14.01
C GLU A 42 2.03 4.38 -14.69
N PRO A 43 3.09 5.21 -14.66
CA PRO A 43 3.07 6.50 -15.34
C PRO A 43 3.22 6.32 -16.85
N GLU A 44 2.52 7.16 -17.61
CA GLU A 44 2.79 7.36 -19.02
C GLU A 44 4.06 8.21 -19.17
N VAL A 45 4.93 7.84 -20.12
CA VAL A 45 6.16 8.57 -20.40
C VAL A 45 6.18 9.04 -21.84
N THR A 46 6.17 10.36 -22.02
CA THR A 46 6.36 10.99 -23.34
C THR A 46 7.78 11.50 -23.47
N ILE A 47 8.47 11.13 -24.55
CA ILE A 47 9.84 11.58 -24.84
C ILE A 47 9.80 12.52 -26.05
N VAL A 48 10.34 13.72 -25.87
CA VAL A 48 10.45 14.74 -26.92
C VAL A 48 11.92 15.10 -27.10
N GLU A 49 12.40 15.00 -28.33
CA GLU A 49 13.72 15.51 -28.72
C GLU A 49 13.57 16.96 -29.20
N GLU A 50 14.30 17.86 -28.56
CA GLU A 50 14.35 19.28 -28.90
C GLU A 50 15.80 19.68 -29.24
N GLU A 51 15.95 20.84 -29.89
CA GLU A 51 17.28 21.36 -30.17
C GLU A 51 18.05 21.59 -28.86
N GLY A 52 19.12 20.81 -28.65
CA GLY A 52 19.99 20.94 -27.49
C GLY A 52 19.51 20.24 -26.21
N ARG A 53 18.44 19.43 -26.24
CA ARG A 53 18.02 18.59 -25.09
C ARG A 53 17.01 17.49 -25.45
N THR A 54 16.92 16.46 -24.61
CA THR A 54 15.82 15.49 -24.60
C THR A 54 14.96 15.71 -23.36
N VAL A 55 13.65 15.73 -23.52
CA VAL A 55 12.68 15.96 -22.44
C VAL A 55 11.84 14.71 -22.26
N HIS A 56 11.80 14.17 -21.04
CA HIS A 56 10.91 13.07 -20.64
C HIS A 56 9.84 13.63 -19.72
N GLN A 57 8.58 13.60 -20.15
CA GLN A 57 7.42 13.94 -19.34
C GLN A 57 6.82 12.66 -18.76
N TYR A 58 6.63 12.66 -17.45
CA TYR A 58 5.99 11.59 -16.71
C TYR A 58 4.62 12.07 -16.26
N SER A 59 3.57 11.37 -16.68
CA SER A 59 2.19 11.71 -16.37
C SER A 59 1.43 10.55 -15.76
N VAL A 60 0.42 10.88 -14.95
CA VAL A 60 -0.55 9.94 -14.39
C VAL A 60 -1.92 10.56 -14.58
N ASN A 61 -2.87 9.80 -15.15
CA ASN A 61 -4.23 10.25 -15.42
C ASN A 61 -4.31 11.56 -16.21
N GLY A 62 -3.36 11.79 -17.13
CA GLY A 62 -3.28 13.01 -17.94
C GLY A 62 -2.64 14.22 -17.25
N HIS A 63 -2.15 14.08 -16.02
CA HIS A 63 -1.44 15.13 -15.29
C HIS A 63 0.06 14.84 -15.22
N VAL A 64 0.89 15.80 -15.63
CA VAL A 64 2.34 15.69 -15.56
C VAL A 64 2.79 15.97 -14.12
N TYR A 65 3.53 15.03 -13.52
CA TYR A 65 4.06 15.20 -12.16
C TYR A 65 5.57 15.37 -12.12
N MET A 66 6.26 14.92 -13.18
CA MET A 66 7.71 15.03 -13.28
C MET A 66 8.15 15.25 -14.71
N VAL A 67 9.16 16.10 -14.89
CA VAL A 67 9.84 16.31 -16.17
C VAL A 67 11.34 16.11 -15.97
N LYS A 68 11.92 15.12 -16.65
CA LYS A 68 13.38 14.94 -16.71
C LYS A 68 13.91 15.61 -17.96
N ILE A 69 14.87 16.50 -17.79
CA ILE A 69 15.57 17.18 -18.87
C ILE A 69 16.98 16.63 -18.95
N VAL A 70 17.35 16.14 -20.13
CA VAL A 70 18.69 15.67 -20.48
C VAL A 70 19.29 16.66 -21.48
N PRO A 71 20.12 17.62 -21.04
CA PRO A 71 20.74 18.57 -21.96
C PRO A 71 21.68 17.87 -22.94
N ALA A 72 21.80 18.40 -24.17
CA ALA A 72 22.77 17.93 -25.13
C ALA A 72 24.21 18.27 -24.67
N GLY A 73 25.16 17.44 -25.07
CA GLY A 73 26.54 17.53 -24.61
C GLY A 73 26.78 16.78 -23.30
N ASN A 74 27.85 17.12 -22.58
CA ASN A 74 28.29 16.38 -21.40
C ASN A 74 27.81 17.02 -20.08
N PHE A 75 26.56 17.48 -20.06
CA PHE A 75 25.93 18.10 -18.87
C PHE A 75 25.01 17.10 -18.16
N PRO A 76 24.89 17.18 -16.82
CA PRO A 76 24.04 16.27 -16.07
C PRO A 76 22.55 16.54 -16.32
N PRO A 77 21.70 15.49 -16.24
CA PRO A 77 20.25 15.67 -16.28
C PRO A 77 19.74 16.35 -15.01
N TYR A 78 18.55 16.94 -15.09
CA TYR A 78 17.83 17.46 -13.94
C TYR A 78 16.34 17.19 -14.08
N TYR A 79 15.63 17.29 -12.96
CA TYR A 79 14.23 16.93 -12.81
C TYR A 79 13.44 18.13 -12.32
N LEU A 80 12.26 18.32 -12.87
CA LEU A 80 11.26 19.28 -12.42
C LEU A 80 10.08 18.49 -11.87
N LEU A 81 9.55 18.89 -10.72
CA LEU A 81 8.45 18.20 -10.05
C LEU A 81 7.30 19.16 -9.79
N ASP A 82 6.09 18.66 -10.02
CA ASP A 82 4.84 19.28 -9.59
C ASP A 82 4.39 18.59 -8.29
N LEU A 83 4.41 19.35 -7.18
CA LEU A 83 4.15 18.81 -5.85
C LEU A 83 2.67 18.85 -5.45
N ASP A 84 1.84 19.66 -6.12
CA ASP A 84 0.43 19.86 -5.76
C ASP A 84 -0.57 19.46 -6.85
N GLY A 85 -0.10 19.17 -8.05
CA GLY A 85 -0.87 18.66 -9.19
C GLY A 85 -1.54 19.74 -10.01
N ASP A 86 -1.14 21.02 -9.87
CA ASP A 86 -1.71 22.15 -10.60
C ASP A 86 -1.16 22.30 -12.04
N GLY A 87 -0.13 21.52 -12.40
CA GLY A 87 0.55 21.53 -13.69
C GLY A 87 1.74 22.49 -13.77
N THR A 88 2.04 23.21 -12.69
CA THR A 88 3.22 24.06 -12.53
C THR A 88 4.33 23.26 -11.86
N MET A 89 5.57 23.46 -12.31
CA MET A 89 6.70 22.78 -11.70
C MET A 89 7.25 23.61 -10.54
N ASP A 90 7.13 23.10 -9.33
CA ASP A 90 7.52 23.79 -8.09
C ASP A 90 9.00 23.66 -7.78
N VAL A 91 9.55 22.47 -8.05
CA VAL A 91 10.86 22.08 -7.53
C VAL A 91 11.76 21.56 -8.65
N ARG A 92 13.02 21.99 -8.58
CA ARG A 92 14.12 21.42 -9.37
C ARG A 92 14.99 20.50 -8.50
N ARG A 93 15.39 19.36 -9.07
CA ARG A 93 16.35 18.42 -8.50
C ARG A 93 17.42 18.04 -9.52
N ASP A 94 18.68 17.95 -9.09
CA ASP A 94 19.80 17.61 -9.98
C ASP A 94 20.08 16.10 -10.05
N GLY A 95 19.41 15.29 -9.22
CA GLY A 95 19.59 13.84 -9.17
C GLY A 95 18.31 13.10 -8.77
N PRO A 96 18.24 11.79 -9.07
CA PRO A 96 17.05 10.98 -8.80
C PRO A 96 16.91 10.56 -7.33
N ASP A 97 17.99 10.61 -6.55
CA ASP A 97 18.05 10.01 -5.21
C ASP A 97 17.17 10.74 -4.17
N ASP A 98 16.78 11.98 -4.44
CA ASP A 98 15.96 12.83 -3.57
C ASP A 98 14.61 13.20 -4.22
N ILE A 99 14.09 12.31 -5.08
CA ILE A 99 12.79 12.48 -5.73
C ILE A 99 11.76 11.60 -5.00
N ALA A 100 10.91 12.23 -4.21
CA ALA A 100 9.71 11.62 -3.68
C ALA A 100 8.58 11.73 -4.71
N VAL A 101 7.79 10.66 -4.88
CA VAL A 101 6.55 10.72 -5.66
C VAL A 101 5.57 11.69 -4.99
N PRO A 102 5.05 12.69 -5.70
CA PRO A 102 4.09 13.64 -5.14
C PRO A 102 2.86 12.94 -4.56
N GLN A 103 2.41 13.37 -3.38
CA GLN A 103 1.33 12.68 -2.66
C GLN A 103 0.02 12.65 -3.46
N TRP A 104 -0.26 13.69 -4.24
CA TRP A 104 -1.45 13.73 -5.07
C TRP A 104 -1.49 12.57 -6.09
N VAL A 105 -0.35 12.03 -6.54
CA VAL A 105 -0.29 10.87 -7.44
C VAL A 105 -0.85 9.61 -6.75
N LEU A 106 -0.71 9.52 -5.42
CA LEU A 106 -1.09 8.33 -4.64
C LEU A 106 -2.58 8.29 -4.26
N PHE A 107 -3.28 9.43 -4.26
CA PHE A 107 -4.64 9.56 -3.72
C PHE A 107 -5.71 9.87 -4.78
N ARG A 108 -5.47 9.52 -6.05
CA ARG A 108 -6.47 9.71 -7.12
C ARG A 108 -7.00 8.36 -7.59
N TRP A 109 -8.27 8.12 -7.29
CA TRP A 109 -9.08 6.97 -7.71
C TRP A 109 -10.36 7.47 -8.41
#